data_AF-A0A317F8V7-F1
#
_entry.id   AF-A0A317F8V7-F1
#
_cell.length_a   1.000
_cell.length_b   1.000
_cell.length_c   1.000
_cell.angle_alpha   90.00
_cell.angle_beta   90.00
_cell.angle_gamma   90.00
#
_symmetry.space_group_name_H-M   'P 1'
#
loop_
_entity.id
_entity.type
_entity.pdbx_description
1 polymer ?
#
loop_
_entity_poly.entity_id
_entity_poly.type
_entity_poly.pdbx_seq_one_letter_code
_entity_poly.pdbx_strand_id
1 'polypeptide(L)'
;MSTENELHDRLASALPGTAIVYHIGMLARDRDRLATMLTPEQRDELNALASRAWRLAVAGWADLLQRRIGEACFAYLLVVRKRPLSARSARALAAPQLMLAEAA
;
A
#
# COMPACT_ATOMS: atom_id res chain seq x y z
N MET A 1 11.02 10.87 6.14
CA MET A 1 9.70 10.20 6.26
C MET A 1 9.11 10.11 4.87
N SER A 2 8.39 9.05 4.49
CA SER A 2 7.77 9.00 3.15
C SER A 2 6.52 9.88 3.12
N THR A 3 6.26 10.58 2.01
CA THR A 3 5.09 11.46 1.86
C THR A 3 3.88 10.71 1.27
N GLU A 4 2.68 11.30 1.36
CA GLU A 4 1.46 10.74 0.75
C GLU A 4 1.62 10.49 -0.76
N ASN A 5 2.24 11.43 -1.48
CA ASN A 5 2.43 11.34 -2.92
C ASN A 5 3.44 10.24 -3.29
N GLU A 6 4.55 10.15 -2.56
CA GLU A 6 5.52 9.06 -2.75
C GLU A 6 4.89 7.68 -2.54
N LEU A 7 4.00 7.53 -1.54
CA LEU A 7 3.29 6.28 -1.34
C LEU A 7 2.40 5.93 -2.54
N HIS A 8 1.75 6.93 -3.13
CA HIS A 8 0.92 6.74 -4.32
C HIS A 8 1.74 6.29 -5.53
N ASP A 9 2.87 6.95 -5.80
CA ASP A 9 3.72 6.65 -6.95
C ASP A 9 4.37 5.27 -6.82
N ARG A 10 4.79 4.92 -5.61
CA ARG A 10 5.33 3.57 -5.30
C ARG A 10 4.27 2.50 -5.44
N LEU A 11 3.02 2.76 -5.04
CA LEU A 11 1.92 1.82 -5.27
C LEU A 11 1.67 1.62 -6.77
N ALA A 12 1.63 2.71 -7.54
CA ALA A 12 1.29 2.68 -8.97
C ALA A 12 2.29 1.86 -9.80
N SER A 13 3.56 1.84 -9.38
CA SER A 13 4.65 1.13 -10.05
C SER A 13 4.95 -0.27 -9.48
N ALA A 14 4.35 -0.64 -8.34
CA ALA A 14 4.65 -1.89 -7.65
C ALA A 14 3.86 -3.09 -8.20
N LEU A 15 4.52 -4.26 -8.18
CA LEU A 15 3.87 -5.52 -8.54
C LEU A 15 2.94 -6.01 -7.42
N PRO A 16 1.87 -6.77 -7.74
CA PRO A 16 1.07 -7.45 -6.72
C PRO A 16 1.94 -8.28 -5.76
N GLY A 17 1.63 -8.20 -4.46
CA GLY A 17 2.40 -8.82 -3.38
C GLY A 17 3.58 -8.00 -2.87
N THR A 18 3.95 -6.91 -3.56
CA THR A 18 5.02 -6.01 -3.08
C THR A 18 4.63 -5.38 -1.75
N ALA A 19 5.51 -5.47 -0.76
CA ALA A 19 5.33 -4.83 0.54
C ALA A 19 6.04 -3.47 0.56
N ILE A 20 5.27 -2.39 0.65
CA ILE A 20 5.74 -1.02 0.77
C ILE A 20 5.71 -0.62 2.25
N VAL A 21 6.88 -0.46 2.86
CA VAL A 21 6.96 0.17 4.19
C VAL A 21 6.70 1.67 4.02
N TYR A 22 5.67 2.18 4.70
CA TYR A 22 5.31 3.60 4.67
C TYR A 22 5.71 4.31 5.97
N HIS A 23 5.83 3.60 7.09
CA HIS A 23 6.24 4.18 8.37
C HIS A 23 6.97 3.15 9.23
N ILE A 24 7.95 3.61 10.01
CA ILE A 24 8.66 2.84 11.04
C ILE A 24 8.57 3.66 12.33
N GLY A 25 8.10 3.02 13.40
CA GLY A 25 7.92 3.68 14.69
C GLY A 25 6.69 3.16 15.43
N MET A 26 6.09 4.02 16.23
CA MET A 26 4.82 3.74 16.90
C MET A 26 3.76 4.64 16.30
N LEU A 27 3.20 4.24 15.15
CA LEU A 27 2.25 5.06 14.37
C LEU A 27 1.16 5.74 15.22
N ALA A 28 0.59 5.05 16.21
CA ALA A 28 -0.41 5.65 17.10
C ALA A 28 0.16 6.79 17.96
N ARG A 29 1.34 6.59 18.55
CA ARG A 29 2.05 7.61 19.34
C ARG A 29 2.55 8.75 18.46
N ASP A 30 3.12 8.43 17.30
CA ASP A 30 3.72 9.41 16.40
C ASP A 30 2.66 10.35 15.79
N ARG A 31 1.41 9.87 15.67
CA ARG A 31 0.24 10.66 15.24
C ARG A 31 -0.48 11.39 16.38
N ASP A 32 -0.19 11.04 17.63
CA ASP A 32 -0.85 11.64 18.79
C ASP A 32 -0.43 13.11 18.98
N ARG A 33 -1.27 13.93 19.60
CA ARG A 33 -0.97 15.36 19.80
C ARG A 33 -0.09 15.64 21.01
N LEU A 34 -0.11 14.77 22.01
CA LEU A 34 0.52 14.96 23.32
C LEU A 34 1.73 14.04 23.50
N ALA A 35 1.67 12.82 22.95
CA ALA A 35 2.69 11.78 23.15
C ALA A 35 3.75 11.73 22.04
N THR A 36 3.54 12.45 20.93
CA THR A 36 4.46 12.47 19.78
C THR A 36 5.71 13.28 20.10
N MET A 37 6.83 12.86 19.50
CA MET A 37 8.07 13.64 19.45
C MET A 37 8.21 14.38 18.11
N LEU A 38 7.28 14.18 17.17
CA LEU A 38 7.28 14.84 15.87
C LEU A 38 6.82 16.30 16.00
N THR A 39 7.30 17.16 15.11
CA THR A 39 6.74 18.52 14.99
C THR A 39 5.29 18.44 14.49
N PRO A 40 4.47 19.49 14.69
CA PRO A 40 3.11 19.54 14.16
C PRO A 40 3.05 19.24 12.64
N GLU A 41 3.99 19.78 11.87
CA GLU A 41 4.07 19.61 10.42
C GLU A 41 4.36 18.15 10.05
N GLN A 42 5.36 17.53 10.69
CA GLN A 42 5.70 16.12 10.48
C GLN A 42 4.54 15.19 10.86
N ARG A 43 3.83 15.51 11.94
CA ARG A 43 2.65 14.77 12.37
C ARG A 43 1.51 14.90 11.36
N ASP A 44 1.30 16.08 10.81
CA ASP A 44 0.25 16.32 9.81
C ASP A 44 0.56 15.60 8.49
N GLU A 45 1.83 15.58 8.07
CA GLU A 45 2.30 14.74 6.96
C GLU A 45 2.08 13.24 7.24
N LEU A 46 2.41 12.77 8.45
CA LEU A 46 2.18 11.37 8.85
C LEU A 46 0.69 11.02 8.85
N ASN A 47 -0.17 11.95 9.27
CA ASN A 47 -1.61 11.78 9.25
C ASN A 47 -2.14 11.68 7.81
N ALA A 48 -1.65 12.51 6.89
CA ALA A 48 -2.01 12.45 5.47
C ALA A 48 -1.58 11.11 4.85
N LEU A 49 -0.32 10.70 5.08
CA LEU A 49 0.24 9.42 4.64
C LEU A 49 -0.57 8.21 5.16
N ALA A 50 -0.81 8.16 6.47
CA ALA A 50 -1.56 7.05 7.09
C ALA A 50 -3.02 7.00 6.60
N SER A 51 -3.65 8.17 6.42
CA SER A 51 -5.00 8.27 5.86
C SER A 51 -5.05 7.79 4.41
N ARG A 52 -4.01 8.08 3.61
CA ARG A 52 -3.91 7.57 2.25
C ARG A 52 -3.76 6.05 2.22
N ALA A 53 -2.85 5.50 3.03
CA ALA A 53 -2.67 4.06 3.14
C ALA A 53 -3.99 3.35 3.50
N TRP A 54 -4.73 3.92 4.46
CA TRP A 54 -6.07 3.44 4.83
C TRP A 54 -7.07 3.50 3.67
N ARG A 55 -7.18 4.63 2.98
CA ARG A 55 -8.09 4.78 1.82
C ARG A 55 -7.78 3.78 0.71
N LEU A 56 -6.50 3.55 0.43
CA LEU A 56 -6.07 2.56 -0.58
C LEU A 56 -6.49 1.14 -0.19
N ALA A 57 -6.35 0.79 1.09
CA ALA A 57 -6.73 -0.52 1.59
C ALA A 57 -8.26 -0.73 1.57
N VAL A 58 -9.02 0.26 2.03
CA VAL A 58 -10.50 0.25 1.97
C VAL A 58 -11.00 0.12 0.52
N ALA A 59 -10.33 0.79 -0.42
CA ALA A 59 -10.64 0.68 -1.85
C ALA A 59 -10.12 -0.62 -2.50
N GLY A 60 -9.54 -1.54 -1.73
CA GLY A 60 -9.10 -2.87 -2.18
C GLY A 60 -7.79 -2.90 -2.96
N TRP A 61 -7.02 -1.80 -2.96
CA TRP A 61 -5.74 -1.72 -3.66
C TRP A 61 -4.60 -2.41 -2.92
N ALA A 62 -4.73 -2.56 -1.60
CA ALA A 62 -3.70 -3.12 -0.77
C ALA A 62 -4.24 -3.69 0.55
N ASP A 63 -3.43 -4.50 1.20
CA ASP A 63 -3.59 -4.92 2.58
C ASP A 63 -2.67 -4.10 3.49
N LEU A 64 -3.15 -3.73 4.68
CA LEU A 64 -2.30 -3.10 5.69
C LEU A 64 -1.83 -4.14 6.69
N LEU A 65 -0.52 -4.16 6.93
CA LEU A 65 0.08 -5.02 7.94
C LEU A 65 0.97 -4.21 8.88
N GLN A 66 1.15 -4.77 10.07
CA GLN A 66 2.09 -4.28 11.07
C GLN A 66 3.07 -5.41 11.38
N ARG A 67 4.36 -5.10 11.37
CA ARG A 67 5.43 -6.03 11.74
C ARG A 67 6.26 -5.44 12.85
N ARG A 68 6.34 -6.12 14.00
CA ARG A 68 7.27 -5.75 15.07
C ARG A 68 8.70 -5.99 14.59
N ILE A 69 9.57 -4.98 14.71
CA ILE A 69 10.99 -5.07 14.31
C ILE A 69 11.95 -4.77 15.46
N GLY A 70 11.43 -4.33 16.62
CA GLY A 70 12.20 -4.10 17.83
C GLY A 70 11.29 -3.86 19.03
N GLU A 71 11.91 -3.55 20.17
CA GLU A 71 11.17 -3.06 21.32
C GLU A 71 10.57 -1.69 21.00
N ALA A 72 9.25 -1.55 21.19
CA ALA A 72 8.50 -0.35 20.84
C ALA A 72 8.72 0.16 19.39
N CYS A 73 9.06 -0.72 18.44
CA CYS A 73 9.33 -0.35 17.06
C CYS A 73 8.65 -1.30 16.08
N PHE A 74 7.82 -0.73 15.20
CA PHE A 74 7.00 -1.47 14.25
C PHE A 74 7.17 -0.88 12.85
N ALA A 75 7.32 -1.75 11.87
CA ALA A 75 7.18 -1.40 10.47
C ALA A 75 5.70 -1.52 10.07
N TYR A 76 5.18 -0.47 9.46
CA TYR A 76 3.83 -0.44 8.91
C TYR A 76 3.92 -0.58 7.41
N LEU A 77 3.29 -1.63 6.90
CA LEU A 77 3.41 -2.08 5.52
C LEU A 77 2.07 -1.93 4.82
N LEU A 78 2.16 -1.54 3.56
CA LEU A 78 1.09 -1.60 2.58
C LEU A 78 1.48 -2.67 1.55
N VAL A 79 0.73 -3.77 1.48
CA VAL A 79 0.99 -4.88 0.56
C VAL A 79 0.05 -4.79 -0.63
N VAL A 80 0.60 -4.60 -1.82
CA VAL A 80 -0.17 -4.40 -3.05
C VAL A 80 -1.03 -5.62 -3.35
N ARG A 81 -2.34 -5.42 -3.54
CA ARG A 81 -3.24 -6.51 -3.92
C ARG A 81 -3.18 -6.80 -5.41
N LYS A 82 -3.36 -8.08 -5.78
CA LYS A 82 -3.59 -8.47 -7.16
C LYS A 82 -4.94 -7.89 -7.60
N ARG A 83 -4.92 -7.02 -8.61
CA ARG A 83 -6.16 -6.49 -9.19
C ARG A 83 -6.80 -7.58 -10.05
N PRO A 84 -8.11 -7.82 -9.93
CA PRO A 84 -8.80 -8.58 -10.95
C PRO A 84 -8.62 -7.85 -12.27
N LEU A 85 -8.21 -8.58 -13.31
CA LEU A 85 -8.17 -8.04 -14.66
C LEU A 85 -9.57 -7.54 -15.01
N SER A 86 -9.68 -6.40 -15.67
CA SER A 86 -10.96 -6.03 -16.27
C SER A 86 -11.41 -7.16 -17.20
N ALA A 87 -12.72 -7.41 -17.34
CA ALA A 87 -13.22 -8.47 -18.21
C ALA A 87 -12.65 -8.34 -19.65
N ARG A 88 -12.45 -7.11 -20.11
CA ARG A 88 -11.80 -6.80 -21.40
C ARG A 88 -10.33 -7.22 -21.43
N SER A 89 -9.57 -6.90 -20.39
CA SER A 89 -8.16 -7.29 -20.26
C SER A 89 -7.98 -8.79 -20.11
N ALA A 90 -8.86 -9.44 -19.34
CA ALA A 90 -8.88 -10.90 -19.17
C ALA A 90 -9.16 -11.59 -20.52
N ARG A 91 -10.15 -11.09 -21.27
CA ARG A 91 -10.51 -11.64 -22.59
C ARG A 91 -9.40 -11.43 -23.63
N ALA A 92 -8.72 -10.28 -23.61
CA ALA A 92 -7.56 -10.03 -24.46
C ALA A 92 -6.39 -10.98 -24.15
N LEU A 93 -6.15 -11.30 -22.87
CA LEU A 93 -5.13 -12.30 -22.48
C LEU A 93 -5.52 -13.74 -22.81
N ALA A 94 -6.82 -14.06 -22.85
CA ALA A 94 -7.32 -15.39 -23.17
C ALA A 94 -7.41 -15.67 -24.68
N ALA A 95 -7.53 -14.63 -25.51
CA ALA A 95 -7.67 -14.77 -26.96
C ALA A 95 -6.55 -15.59 -27.65
N PRO A 96 -5.25 -15.48 -27.29
CA PRO A 96 -4.20 -16.30 -27.88
C PRO A 96 -4.31 -17.78 -27.51
N GLN A 97 -4.80 -18.09 -26.30
CA GLN A 97 -4.94 -19.46 -25.81
C GLN A 97 -6.13 -20.18 -26.45
N LEU A 98 -7.20 -19.44 -26.75
CA LEU A 98 -8.37 -19.97 -27.43
C LEU A 98 -8.09 -20.30 -28.90
N MET A 99 -7.31 -19.46 -29.60
CA MET A 99 -6.91 -19.74 -30.99
C MET A 99 -5.99 -20.95 -31.14
N LEU A 100 -5.15 -21.24 -30.13
CA LEU A 100 -4.32 -22.45 -30.13
C LEU A 100 -5.14 -23.72 -29.80
N ALA A 101 -6.20 -23.59 -29.00
CA ALA A 101 -7.07 -24.71 -28.64
C ALA A 101 -8.06 -25.10 -29.75
N GLU A 102 -8.45 -24.16 -30.62
CA GLU A 102 -9.31 -24.44 -31.78
C GLU A 102 -8.54 -24.97 -33.01
N ALA A 103 -7.21 -24.98 -32.97
CA ALA A 103 -6.35 -25.40 -34.08
C ALA A 103 -5.77 -26.84 -33.92
N ALA A 104 -6.22 -27.60 -32.92
CA ALA A 104 -5.80 -28.97 -32.61
C ALA A 104 -6.98 -29.95 -32.68
#